data_AF-D7KWB2-F1
#
_entry.id   AF-D7KWB2-F1
#
_cell.length_a   1.000
_cell.length_b   1.000
_cell.length_c   1.000
_cell.angle_alpha   90.00
_cell.angle_beta   90.00
_cell.angle_gamma   90.00
#
_symmetry.space_group_name_H-M   'P 1'
#
loop_
_entity.id
_entity.type
_entity.pdbx_description
1 polymer ?
#
loop_
_entity_poly.entity_id
_entity_poly.type
_entity_poly.pdbx_seq_one_letter_code
_entity_poly.pdbx_strand_id
1 'polypeptide(L)'
;MSAKKVDGLSAPAIRRDPYKVLSVPKDANDQEINSAYRNLSLNNLGVPIKTSVNANVLEEARNGNFTLKPLPIGTSVSGKVDKQHADFFRVTISEEQAKSGVVVRVTSTEQSKFKLLYFEQDSNGGYGLALQSTSYTIEALCAKTYEDTIEKLKEIEAQVLTKRFDLPQFETEYQQLEIEYHKALARFEKGTKRYSQEMQYVDELLKQRDSIRSSFSVVKTPSGNNLSNGSSSKAQGEESKGEGDSVVEEGEPESKNRSKNKWFNFNLDGYENKKLD
;
A
#
# COMPACT_ATOMS: atom_id res chain seq x y z
N MET A 1 35.60 57.34 -7.32
CA MET A 1 35.41 56.07 -8.06
C MET A 1 34.37 55.26 -7.32
N SER A 2 33.30 54.89 -8.01
CA SER A 2 32.04 54.37 -7.46
C SER A 2 32.17 53.01 -6.79
N ALA A 3 31.64 52.90 -5.56
CA ALA A 3 31.34 51.60 -4.95
C ALA A 3 29.98 51.11 -5.45
N LYS A 4 29.97 50.00 -6.20
CA LYS A 4 28.76 49.30 -6.62
C LYS A 4 28.07 48.71 -5.39
N LYS A 5 26.84 49.16 -5.14
CA LYS A 5 25.91 48.52 -4.20
C LYS A 5 25.32 47.28 -4.89
N VAL A 6 25.49 46.12 -4.28
CA VAL A 6 24.92 44.85 -4.71
C VAL A 6 23.47 44.78 -4.24
N ASP A 7 22.54 44.71 -5.19
CA ASP A 7 21.11 44.52 -4.94
C ASP A 7 20.86 43.05 -4.56
N GLY A 8 20.38 42.84 -3.33
CA GLY A 8 19.79 41.58 -2.92
C GLY A 8 18.38 41.45 -3.50
N LEU A 9 18.21 40.52 -4.44
CA LEU A 9 16.91 40.11 -4.95
C LEU A 9 16.15 39.33 -3.85
N SER A 10 15.21 40.01 -3.18
CA SER A 10 14.22 39.37 -2.32
C SER A 10 13.10 38.82 -3.20
N ALA A 11 12.85 37.52 -3.13
CA ALA A 11 11.77 36.86 -3.88
C ALA A 11 10.41 37.51 -3.58
N PRO A 12 9.51 37.67 -4.58
CA PRO A 12 8.20 38.28 -4.34
C PRO A 12 7.38 37.39 -3.42
N ALA A 13 6.96 37.93 -2.28
CA ALA A 13 5.99 37.28 -1.41
C ALA A 13 4.71 37.04 -2.22
N ILE A 14 4.41 35.77 -2.53
CA ILE A 14 3.15 35.35 -3.15
C ILE A 14 2.03 35.68 -2.15
N ARG A 15 1.49 36.90 -2.23
CA ARG A 15 0.31 37.30 -1.48
C ARG A 15 -0.89 36.59 -2.11
N ARG A 16 -1.37 35.56 -1.43
CA ARG A 16 -2.61 34.86 -1.82
C ARG A 16 -3.78 35.84 -1.69
N ASP A 17 -4.70 35.80 -2.66
CA ASP A 17 -5.92 36.62 -2.66
C ASP A 17 -6.74 36.32 -1.38
N PRO A 18 -6.99 37.32 -0.52
CA PRO A 18 -7.71 37.13 0.74
C PRO A 18 -9.08 36.46 0.59
N TYR A 19 -9.81 36.78 -0.49
CA TYR A 19 -11.14 36.22 -0.75
C TYR A 19 -11.06 34.75 -1.13
N LYS A 20 -10.02 34.35 -1.90
CA LYS A 20 -9.76 32.94 -2.21
C LYS A 20 -9.33 32.14 -0.99
N VAL A 21 -8.55 32.74 -0.08
CA VAL A 21 -8.14 32.11 1.18
C VAL A 21 -9.35 31.84 2.07
N LEU A 22 -10.28 32.78 2.12
CA LEU A 22 -11.53 32.67 2.89
C LEU A 22 -12.62 31.88 2.15
N SER A 23 -12.41 31.50 0.89
CA SER A 23 -13.41 30.83 0.04
C SER A 23 -14.74 31.60 -0.05
N VAL A 24 -14.66 32.93 -0.17
CA VAL A 24 -15.83 33.82 -0.35
C VAL A 24 -15.69 34.63 -1.65
N PRO A 25 -16.80 35.03 -2.29
CA PRO A 25 -16.74 35.86 -3.48
C PRO A 25 -16.30 37.30 -3.14
N LYS A 26 -15.83 38.07 -4.14
CA LYS A 26 -15.25 39.41 -3.91
C LYS A 26 -16.26 40.47 -3.49
N ASP A 27 -17.53 40.22 -3.75
CA ASP A 27 -18.70 41.02 -3.38
C ASP A 27 -19.34 40.55 -2.06
N ALA A 28 -18.72 39.62 -1.35
CA ALA A 28 -19.21 39.14 -0.06
C ALA A 28 -19.35 40.29 0.95
N ASN A 29 -20.45 40.27 1.70
CA ASN A 29 -20.68 41.27 2.74
C ASN A 29 -19.85 40.98 4.00
N ASP A 30 -19.77 41.97 4.90
CA ASP A 30 -18.98 41.84 6.13
C ASP A 30 -19.39 40.64 7.00
N GLN A 31 -20.66 40.25 7.01
CA GLN A 31 -21.13 39.11 7.79
C GLN A 31 -20.62 37.77 7.21
N GLU A 32 -20.61 37.64 5.89
CA GLU A 32 -20.09 36.48 5.16
C GLU A 32 -18.57 36.36 5.31
N ILE A 33 -17.85 37.48 5.18
CA ILE A 33 -16.40 37.53 5.38
C ILE A 33 -16.04 37.14 6.82
N ASN A 34 -16.76 37.70 7.81
CA ASN A 34 -16.53 37.39 9.22
C ASN A 34 -16.85 35.93 9.56
N SER A 35 -17.90 35.37 8.97
CA SER A 35 -18.26 33.96 9.13
C SER A 35 -17.18 33.04 8.55
N ALA A 36 -16.72 33.32 7.33
CA ALA A 36 -15.67 32.56 6.65
C ALA A 36 -14.32 32.63 7.39
N TYR A 37 -13.95 33.80 7.90
CA TYR A 37 -12.73 33.97 8.70
C TYR A 37 -12.79 33.16 10.00
N ARG A 38 -13.94 33.18 10.69
CA ARG A 38 -14.16 32.35 11.88
C ARG A 38 -14.05 30.86 11.53
N ASN A 39 -14.70 30.41 10.45
CA ASN A 39 -14.67 29.01 10.03
C ASN A 39 -13.24 28.54 9.69
N LEU A 40 -12.48 29.33 8.92
CA LEU A 40 -11.09 29.05 8.58
C LEU A 40 -10.19 28.97 9.82
N SER A 41 -10.38 29.90 10.76
CA SER A 41 -9.63 29.92 12.03
C SER A 41 -9.99 28.76 12.96
N LEU A 42 -11.26 28.33 12.96
CA LEU A 42 -11.78 27.23 13.78
C LEU A 42 -11.37 25.84 13.26
N ASN A 43 -11.25 25.66 11.94
CA ASN A 43 -11.07 24.36 11.31
C ASN A 43 -9.65 24.11 10.80
N ASN A 44 -8.95 25.13 10.27
CA ASN A 44 -7.70 24.92 9.51
C ASN A 44 -6.44 25.42 10.22
N LEU A 45 -6.54 26.39 11.13
CA LEU A 45 -5.37 27.00 11.76
C LEU A 45 -4.93 26.31 13.07
N GLY A 46 -5.62 25.27 13.52
CA GLY A 46 -5.26 24.52 14.72
C GLY A 46 -5.21 25.36 16.00
N VAL A 47 -5.69 26.61 15.97
CA VAL A 47 -5.71 27.50 17.14
C VAL A 47 -6.83 27.03 18.05
N PRO A 48 -6.54 26.49 19.25
CA PRO A 48 -7.57 26.06 20.17
C PRO A 48 -8.25 27.30 20.72
N ILE A 49 -9.37 27.69 20.11
CA ILE A 49 -10.26 28.68 20.70
C ILE A 49 -10.85 28.02 21.94
N LYS A 50 -10.27 28.34 23.10
CA LYS A 50 -10.79 27.93 24.40
C LYS A 50 -12.19 28.51 24.53
N THR A 51 -13.20 27.69 24.28
CA THR A 51 -14.58 28.04 24.58
C THR A 51 -14.67 28.22 26.10
N SER A 52 -15.34 29.26 26.58
CA SER A 52 -15.64 29.45 28.01
C SER A 52 -17.06 29.01 28.28
N VAL A 53 -17.31 28.41 29.45
CA VAL A 53 -18.69 28.21 29.93
C VAL A 53 -19.23 29.59 30.32
N ASN A 54 -20.52 29.83 30.08
CA ASN A 54 -21.16 31.07 30.51
C ASN A 54 -21.29 31.07 32.06
N ALA A 55 -20.98 32.19 32.70
CA ALA A 55 -21.05 32.33 34.16
C ALA A 55 -22.49 32.11 34.70
N ASN A 56 -23.51 32.56 33.95
CA ASN A 56 -24.91 32.41 34.33
C ASN A 56 -25.30 30.93 34.47
N VAL A 57 -24.82 30.08 33.55
CA VAL A 57 -25.07 28.63 33.62
C VAL A 57 -24.50 28.01 34.89
N LEU A 58 -23.32 28.48 35.31
CA LEU A 58 -22.69 28.00 36.55
C LEU A 58 -23.41 28.53 37.80
N GLU A 59 -23.90 29.77 37.77
CA GLU A 59 -24.69 30.35 38.85
C GLU A 59 -26.06 29.70 39.00
N GLU A 60 -26.76 29.44 37.88
CA GLU A 60 -28.01 28.69 37.85
C GLU A 60 -27.83 27.30 38.47
N ALA A 61 -26.76 26.59 38.08
CA ALA A 61 -26.41 25.30 38.64
C ALA A 61 -26.15 25.37 40.16
N ARG A 62 -25.30 26.32 40.58
CA ARG A 62 -24.93 26.51 41.99
C ARG A 62 -26.13 26.86 42.87
N ASN A 63 -27.11 27.58 42.33
CA ASN A 63 -28.31 27.97 43.07
C ASN A 63 -29.46 26.95 42.93
N GLY A 64 -29.31 25.89 42.11
CA GLY A 64 -30.37 24.92 41.87
C GLY A 64 -31.56 25.45 41.05
N ASN A 65 -31.41 26.61 40.41
CA ASN A 65 -32.52 27.29 39.73
C ASN A 65 -32.61 26.90 38.25
N PHE A 66 -32.91 25.62 38.00
CA PHE A 66 -33.04 25.08 36.64
C PHE A 66 -33.99 23.89 36.60
N THR A 67 -34.44 23.53 35.40
CA THR A 67 -35.31 22.36 35.21
C THR A 67 -34.47 21.13 34.89
N LEU A 68 -34.48 20.14 35.79
CA LEU A 68 -33.85 18.84 35.56
C LEU A 68 -34.72 17.96 34.67
N LYS A 69 -34.20 17.63 33.49
CA LYS A 69 -34.81 16.63 32.59
C LYS A 69 -34.31 15.24 33.00
N PRO A 70 -35.17 14.30 33.43
CA PRO A 70 -34.72 12.94 33.71
C PRO A 70 -34.24 12.27 32.43
N LEU A 71 -33.07 11.62 32.47
CA LEU A 71 -32.50 10.84 31.39
C LEU A 71 -32.15 9.43 31.90
N PRO A 72 -33.10 8.48 31.82
CA PRO A 72 -32.84 7.10 32.19
C PRO A 72 -31.72 6.48 31.35
N ILE A 73 -30.88 5.65 31.96
CA ILE A 73 -29.81 4.93 31.26
C ILE A 73 -30.41 4.08 30.13
N GLY A 74 -29.79 4.13 28.95
CA GLY A 74 -30.26 3.44 27.75
C GLY A 74 -31.25 4.23 26.89
N THR A 75 -31.71 5.40 27.35
CA THR A 75 -32.57 6.29 26.56
C THR A 75 -31.75 7.39 25.87
N SER A 76 -32.35 8.04 24.87
CA SER A 76 -31.75 9.19 24.18
C SER A 76 -32.77 10.31 24.05
N VAL A 77 -32.30 11.55 24.20
CA VAL A 77 -33.08 12.77 24.02
C VAL A 77 -32.43 13.63 22.96
N SER A 78 -33.25 14.27 22.13
CA SER A 78 -32.83 15.28 21.18
C SER A 78 -33.48 16.62 21.53
N GLY A 79 -32.73 17.70 21.35
CA GLY A 79 -33.18 19.04 21.68
C GLY A 79 -32.28 20.09 21.08
N LYS A 80 -32.69 21.35 21.20
CA LYS A 80 -31.91 22.51 20.80
C LYS A 80 -31.48 23.26 22.05
N VAL A 81 -30.20 23.61 22.12
CA VAL A 81 -29.65 24.46 23.17
C VAL A 81 -29.25 25.77 22.53
N ASP A 82 -29.83 26.86 22.98
CA ASP A 82 -29.48 28.18 22.47
C ASP A 82 -28.07 28.60 22.93
N LYS A 83 -27.49 29.54 22.20
CA LYS A 83 -26.13 30.02 22.46
C LYS A 83 -26.03 30.54 23.90
N GLN A 84 -24.98 30.13 24.61
CA GLN A 84 -24.72 30.49 26.01
C GLN A 84 -25.71 29.92 27.05
N HIS A 85 -26.64 29.04 26.66
CA HIS A 85 -27.49 28.28 27.57
C HIS A 85 -26.97 26.86 27.78
N ALA A 86 -27.56 26.16 28.76
CA ALA A 86 -27.37 24.75 28.99
C ALA A 86 -28.72 24.08 29.27
N ASP A 87 -28.86 22.85 28.79
CA ASP A 87 -29.92 21.95 29.21
C ASP A 87 -29.39 21.03 30.31
N PHE A 88 -30.13 20.92 31.40
CA PHE A 88 -29.74 20.13 32.57
C PHE A 88 -30.45 18.78 32.57
N PHE A 89 -29.67 17.71 32.71
CA PHE A 89 -30.17 16.34 32.75
C PHE A 89 -29.80 15.65 34.05
N ARG A 90 -30.74 14.87 34.60
CA ARG A 90 -30.49 13.99 35.74
C ARG A 90 -30.40 12.55 35.26
N VAL A 91 -29.25 11.93 35.50
CA VAL A 91 -29.05 10.49 35.29
C VAL A 91 -29.03 9.80 36.65
N THR A 92 -29.87 8.79 36.83
CA THR A 92 -29.86 7.94 38.02
C THR A 92 -28.97 6.73 37.74
N ILE A 93 -27.90 6.56 38.52
CA ILE A 93 -26.92 5.50 38.37
C ILE A 93 -27.02 4.56 39.57
N SER A 94 -27.20 3.26 39.32
CA SER A 94 -27.12 2.22 40.36
C SER A 94 -25.68 1.90 40.72
N GLU A 95 -25.45 1.31 41.90
CA GLU A 95 -24.10 0.93 42.34
C GLU A 95 -23.41 -0.05 41.37
N GLU A 96 -24.14 -1.01 40.81
CA GLU A 96 -23.60 -1.91 39.80
C GLU A 96 -23.19 -1.18 38.52
N GLN A 97 -23.96 -0.19 38.09
CA GLN A 97 -23.63 0.63 36.92
C GLN A 97 -22.44 1.54 37.19
N ALA A 98 -22.32 2.06 38.42
CA ALA A 98 -21.16 2.84 38.83
C ALA A 98 -19.89 1.98 38.80
N LYS A 99 -19.95 0.73 39.29
CA LYS A 99 -18.83 -0.23 39.22
C LYS A 99 -18.46 -0.60 37.78
N SER A 100 -19.44 -0.77 36.90
CA SER A 100 -19.17 -1.02 35.47
C SER A 100 -18.69 0.22 34.71
N GLY A 101 -18.85 1.41 35.29
CA GLY A 101 -18.67 2.67 34.58
C GLY A 101 -19.91 3.07 33.77
N VAL A 102 -20.09 4.38 33.66
CA VAL A 102 -21.13 5.04 32.86
C VAL A 102 -20.42 5.98 31.90
N VAL A 103 -20.82 5.94 30.64
CA VAL A 103 -20.32 6.87 29.62
C VAL A 103 -21.54 7.75 29.20
N VAL A 104 -21.40 9.01 28.72
CA VAL A 104 -22.54 9.96 28.43
C VAL A 104 -22.55 10.52 27.00
N ARG A 105 -23.64 10.36 26.18
CA ARG A 105 -23.63 10.64 24.73
C ARG A 105 -24.24 11.95 24.36
N VAL A 106 -23.43 12.80 23.74
CA VAL A 106 -23.94 14.00 23.08
C VAL A 106 -23.29 14.14 21.72
N THR A 107 -24.14 14.34 20.71
CA THR A 107 -23.77 14.60 19.32
C THR A 107 -24.49 15.85 18.86
N SER A 108 -23.76 16.76 18.23
CA SER A 108 -24.37 17.91 17.55
C SER A 108 -24.49 17.59 16.06
N THR A 109 -25.71 17.48 15.56
CA THR A 109 -25.99 17.28 14.13
C THR A 109 -25.52 18.47 13.29
N GLU A 110 -25.53 19.68 13.87
CA GLU A 110 -25.03 20.91 13.25
C GLU A 110 -23.52 21.11 13.46
N GLN A 111 -22.81 20.13 14.05
CA GLN A 111 -21.39 20.23 14.41
C GLN A 111 -21.06 21.46 15.28
N SER A 112 -22.05 21.97 16.01
CA SER A 112 -21.88 23.09 16.92
C SER A 112 -20.94 22.70 18.06
N LYS A 113 -20.02 23.62 18.40
CA LYS A 113 -19.15 23.43 19.57
C LYS A 113 -19.97 23.58 20.84
N PHE A 114 -20.07 22.51 21.62
CA PHE A 114 -20.71 22.51 22.94
C PHE A 114 -19.73 22.00 24.00
N LYS A 115 -20.12 22.11 25.27
CA LYS A 115 -19.40 21.53 26.40
C LYS A 115 -20.34 20.65 27.21
N LEU A 116 -19.77 19.60 27.78
CA LEU A 116 -20.43 18.77 28.78
C LEU A 116 -19.90 19.14 30.15
N LEU A 117 -20.84 19.44 31.05
CA LEU A 117 -20.59 19.77 32.44
C LEU A 117 -21.24 18.69 33.29
N TYR A 118 -20.46 18.13 34.21
CA TYR A 118 -20.95 17.24 35.23
C TYR A 118 -20.93 17.97 36.56
N PHE A 119 -22.07 17.97 37.24
CA PHE A 119 -22.23 18.60 38.52
C PHE A 119 -22.59 17.55 39.58
N GLU A 120 -22.04 17.74 40.77
CA GLU A 120 -22.40 16.98 41.96
C GLU A 120 -23.32 17.82 42.85
N GLN A 121 -24.24 17.16 43.53
CA GLN A 121 -25.15 17.85 44.43
C GLN A 121 -24.42 18.23 45.71
N ASP A 122 -24.46 19.52 46.05
CA ASP A 122 -23.89 20.06 47.27
C ASP A 122 -24.87 19.91 48.45
N SER A 123 -24.34 19.98 49.67
CA SER A 123 -25.13 19.93 50.90
C SER A 123 -26.10 21.11 51.08
N ASN A 124 -25.88 22.21 50.37
CA ASN A 124 -26.74 23.40 50.36
C ASN A 124 -27.93 23.28 49.38
N GLY A 125 -28.09 22.14 48.69
CA GLY A 125 -29.14 21.91 47.69
C GLY A 125 -28.80 22.44 46.29
N GLY A 126 -27.66 23.09 46.13
CA GLY A 126 -27.09 23.50 44.84
C GLY A 126 -26.29 22.38 44.17
N TYR A 127 -25.66 22.73 43.05
CA TYR A 127 -24.83 21.82 42.28
C TYR A 127 -23.45 22.41 42.00
N GLY A 128 -22.41 21.73 42.48
CA GLY A 128 -21.00 22.09 42.29
C GLY A 128 -20.45 21.46 41.00
N LEU A 129 -19.72 22.23 40.20
CA LEU A 129 -19.09 21.71 38.97
C LEU A 129 -17.95 20.75 39.33
N ALA A 130 -18.10 19.47 38.98
CA ALA A 130 -17.12 18.44 39.27
C ALA A 130 -16.24 18.09 38.05
N LEU A 131 -16.78 18.17 36.83
CA LEU A 131 -16.01 17.93 35.61
C LEU A 131 -16.51 18.79 34.45
N GLN A 132 -15.56 19.29 33.65
CA GLN A 132 -15.82 19.96 32.39
C GLN A 132 -15.02 19.27 31.28
N SER A 133 -15.72 18.70 30.30
CA SER A 133 -15.07 18.14 29.10
C SER A 133 -14.77 19.20 28.04
N THR A 134 -13.72 18.96 27.26
CA THR A 134 -13.34 19.72 26.06
C THR A 134 -13.59 18.95 24.77
N SER A 135 -14.05 17.69 24.82
CA SER A 135 -14.36 16.89 23.63
C SER A 135 -15.81 17.08 23.18
N TYR A 136 -16.01 17.09 21.86
CA TYR A 136 -17.32 17.33 21.19
C TYR A 136 -18.15 16.05 20.98
N THR A 137 -17.69 14.95 21.57
CA THR A 137 -18.38 13.67 21.67
C THR A 137 -17.92 13.03 22.97
N ILE A 138 -18.85 12.80 23.86
CA ILE A 138 -18.76 11.78 24.93
C ILE A 138 -19.87 10.78 24.58
N GLU A 139 -19.91 9.51 25.04
CA GLU A 139 -20.98 8.53 24.70
C GLU A 139 -21.63 7.76 25.87
N ALA A 140 -22.96 7.73 26.05
CA ALA A 140 -23.94 6.96 26.87
C ALA A 140 -23.72 5.57 27.45
N LEU A 141 -22.55 4.95 27.34
CA LEU A 141 -22.50 3.50 27.24
C LEU A 141 -22.42 2.81 28.60
N CYS A 142 -23.20 1.75 28.75
CA CYS A 142 -23.03 0.81 29.84
C CYS A 142 -21.86 -0.10 29.46
N ALA A 143 -20.74 -0.09 30.18
CA ALA A 143 -19.55 -0.82 29.72
C ALA A 143 -19.82 -2.33 29.53
N LYS A 144 -20.68 -2.90 30.40
CA LYS A 144 -21.12 -4.30 30.34
C LYS A 144 -21.85 -4.69 29.05
N THR A 145 -22.45 -3.75 28.30
CA THR A 145 -23.04 -4.10 26.99
C THR A 145 -21.99 -4.27 25.88
N TYR A 146 -20.71 -3.97 26.15
CA TYR A 146 -19.64 -3.98 25.15
C TYR A 146 -18.45 -4.86 25.53
N GLU A 147 -18.53 -5.67 26.60
CA GLU A 147 -17.41 -6.53 27.03
C GLU A 147 -16.86 -7.38 25.88
N ASP A 148 -17.73 -8.09 25.15
CA ASP A 148 -17.36 -8.87 23.97
C ASP A 148 -16.68 -8.04 22.87
N THR A 149 -17.11 -6.78 22.71
CA THR A 149 -16.55 -5.88 21.70
C THR A 149 -15.17 -5.38 22.12
N ILE A 150 -14.98 -5.12 23.41
CA ILE A 150 -13.70 -4.72 24.00
C ILE A 150 -12.69 -5.87 23.93
N GLU A 151 -13.12 -7.11 24.20
CA GLU A 151 -12.28 -8.31 24.07
C GLU A 151 -11.78 -8.47 22.62
N LYS A 152 -12.69 -8.38 21.64
CA LYS A 152 -12.35 -8.41 20.21
C LYS A 152 -11.42 -7.28 19.81
N LEU A 153 -11.63 -6.07 20.34
CA LEU A 153 -10.77 -4.93 20.06
C LEU A 153 -9.34 -5.20 20.56
N LYS A 154 -9.18 -5.72 21.78
CA LYS A 154 -7.87 -6.10 22.33
C LYS A 154 -7.19 -7.16 21.49
N GLU A 155 -7.95 -8.16 21.01
CA GLU A 155 -7.41 -9.20 20.14
C GLU A 155 -6.90 -8.61 18.81
N ILE A 156 -7.67 -7.73 18.17
CA ILE A 156 -7.26 -7.03 16.94
C ILE A 156 -6.02 -6.16 17.19
N GLU A 157 -6.00 -5.40 18.29
CA GLU A 157 -4.85 -4.56 18.65
C GLU A 157 -3.58 -5.40 18.86
N ALA A 158 -3.69 -6.56 19.50
CA ALA A 158 -2.59 -7.50 19.66
C ALA A 158 -2.09 -8.03 18.30
N GLN A 159 -2.99 -8.41 17.39
CA GLN A 159 -2.61 -8.85 16.05
C GLN A 159 -1.93 -7.74 15.24
N VAL A 160 -2.43 -6.50 15.33
CA VAL A 160 -1.81 -5.32 14.69
C VAL A 160 -0.42 -5.07 15.26
N LEU A 161 -0.25 -5.15 16.58
CA LEU A 161 1.05 -5.03 17.24
C LEU A 161 2.02 -6.11 16.76
N THR A 162 1.61 -7.39 16.74
CA THR A 162 2.45 -8.48 16.22
C THR A 162 2.87 -8.22 14.77
N LYS A 163 1.92 -7.92 13.87
CA LYS A 163 2.24 -7.63 12.47
C LYS A 163 3.14 -6.42 12.28
N ARG A 164 3.05 -5.42 13.16
CA ARG A 164 3.95 -4.26 13.15
C ARG A 164 5.40 -4.63 13.44
N PHE A 165 5.64 -5.66 14.25
CA PHE A 165 6.99 -6.18 14.52
C PHE A 165 7.47 -7.19 13.47
N ASP A 166 6.56 -7.96 12.87
CA ASP A 166 6.89 -8.93 11.82
C ASP A 166 7.26 -8.25 10.49
N LEU A 167 6.55 -7.18 10.12
CA LEU A 167 6.67 -6.56 8.80
C LEU A 167 8.10 -6.08 8.47
N PRO A 168 8.84 -5.42 9.39
CA PRO A 168 10.23 -5.05 9.14
C PRO A 168 11.18 -6.24 8.94
N GLN A 169 10.93 -7.35 9.64
CA GLN A 169 11.74 -8.57 9.48
C GLN A 169 11.51 -9.16 8.09
N PHE A 170 10.24 -9.30 7.70
CA PHE A 170 9.87 -9.78 6.37
C PHE A 170 10.44 -8.90 5.25
N GLU A 171 10.40 -7.57 5.40
CA GLU A 171 10.99 -6.63 4.44
C GLU A 171 12.50 -6.83 4.29
N THR A 172 13.21 -7.04 5.41
CA THR A 172 14.66 -7.30 5.40
C THR A 172 14.98 -8.61 4.67
N GLU A 173 14.24 -9.68 4.97
CA GLU A 173 14.40 -10.97 4.30
C GLU A 173 14.12 -10.87 2.79
N TYR A 174 13.06 -10.15 2.41
CA TYR A 174 12.72 -9.92 1.01
C TYR A 174 13.82 -9.18 0.26
N GLN A 175 14.35 -8.08 0.83
CA GLN A 175 15.45 -7.34 0.22
C GLN A 175 16.71 -8.20 0.07
N GLN A 176 17.02 -9.04 1.06
CA GLN A 176 18.17 -9.93 0.99
C GLN A 176 18.02 -10.99 -0.09
N LEU A 177 16.81 -11.55 -0.24
CA LEU A 177 16.48 -12.50 -1.29
C LEU A 177 16.58 -11.86 -2.68
N GLU A 178 16.10 -10.63 -2.82
CA GLU A 178 16.19 -9.86 -4.06
C GLU A 178 17.65 -9.64 -4.49
N ILE A 179 18.54 -9.29 -3.55
CA ILE A 179 19.98 -9.11 -3.83
C ILE A 179 20.61 -10.42 -4.34
N GLU A 180 20.34 -11.54 -3.67
CA GLU A 180 20.89 -12.83 -4.09
C GLU A 180 20.33 -13.32 -5.43
N TYR A 181 19.04 -13.03 -5.71
CA TYR A 181 18.44 -13.30 -7.01
C TYR A 181 19.15 -12.55 -8.15
N HIS A 182 19.38 -11.25 -7.99
CA HIS A 182 20.09 -10.45 -9.00
C HIS A 182 21.53 -10.93 -9.22
N LYS A 183 22.20 -11.36 -8.15
CA LYS A 183 23.55 -11.93 -8.22
C LYS A 183 23.57 -13.27 -8.96
N ALA A 184 22.55 -14.10 -8.77
CA ALA A 184 22.39 -15.36 -9.52
C ALA A 184 22.14 -15.09 -11.02
N LEU A 185 21.29 -14.12 -11.35
CA LEU A 185 21.06 -13.69 -12.74
C LEU A 185 22.36 -13.23 -13.41
N ALA A 186 23.15 -12.37 -12.75
CA ALA A 186 24.43 -11.90 -13.30
C ALA A 186 25.42 -13.06 -13.58
N ARG A 187 25.44 -14.08 -12.71
CA ARG A 187 26.25 -15.29 -12.90
C ARG A 187 25.76 -16.12 -14.09
N PHE A 188 24.45 -16.28 -14.23
CA PHE A 188 23.84 -17.01 -15.33
C PHE A 188 24.12 -16.33 -16.68
N GLU A 189 24.00 -15.01 -16.77
CA GLU A 189 24.33 -14.25 -17.98
C GLU A 189 25.80 -14.41 -18.36
N LYS A 190 26.71 -14.32 -17.38
CA LYS A 190 28.15 -14.54 -17.61
C LYS A 190 28.42 -15.96 -18.13
N GLY A 191 27.75 -16.96 -17.56
CA GLY A 191 27.83 -18.35 -18.02
C GLY A 191 27.36 -18.50 -19.48
N THR A 192 26.23 -17.89 -19.80
CA THR A 192 25.63 -17.92 -21.16
C THR A 192 26.55 -17.28 -22.20
N LYS A 193 27.15 -16.12 -21.88
CA LYS A 193 28.12 -15.44 -22.76
C LYS A 193 29.35 -16.30 -23.00
N ARG A 194 29.93 -16.88 -21.94
CA ARG A 194 31.11 -17.75 -22.07
C ARG A 194 30.81 -18.99 -22.90
N TYR A 195 29.66 -19.64 -22.67
CA TYR A 195 29.23 -20.79 -23.46
C TYR A 195 29.14 -20.45 -24.95
N SER A 196 28.51 -19.32 -25.30
CA SER A 196 28.42 -18.88 -26.70
C SER A 196 29.79 -18.63 -27.33
N GLN A 197 30.73 -18.05 -26.58
CA GLN A 197 32.09 -17.79 -27.06
C GLN A 197 32.89 -19.09 -27.27
N GLU A 198 32.84 -20.01 -26.31
CA GLU A 198 33.47 -21.33 -26.41
C GLU A 198 32.91 -22.12 -27.59
N MET A 199 31.59 -22.09 -27.79
CA MET A 199 30.94 -22.74 -28.94
C MET A 199 31.47 -22.20 -30.27
N GLN A 200 31.56 -20.88 -30.42
CA GLN A 200 32.12 -20.25 -31.62
C GLN A 200 33.59 -20.63 -31.84
N TYR A 201 34.38 -20.64 -30.78
CA TYR A 201 35.80 -21.03 -30.85
C TYR A 201 35.98 -22.49 -31.26
N VAL A 202 35.15 -23.40 -30.75
CA VAL A 202 35.14 -24.80 -31.18
C VAL A 202 34.79 -24.92 -32.67
N ASP A 203 33.80 -24.17 -33.16
CA ASP A 203 33.44 -24.17 -34.59
C ASP A 203 34.59 -23.67 -35.47
N GLU A 204 35.35 -22.67 -35.03
CA GLU A 204 36.55 -22.20 -35.72
C GLU A 204 37.65 -23.26 -35.78
N LEU A 205 37.91 -23.96 -34.66
CA LEU A 205 38.86 -25.07 -34.63
C LEU A 205 38.43 -26.22 -35.55
N LEU A 206 37.14 -26.54 -35.60
CA LEU A 206 36.60 -27.54 -36.52
C LEU A 206 36.80 -27.14 -37.98
N LYS A 207 36.54 -25.86 -38.34
CA LYS A 207 36.82 -25.33 -39.69
C LYS A 207 38.30 -25.41 -40.05
N GLN A 208 39.19 -25.05 -39.12
CA GLN A 208 40.64 -25.17 -39.33
C GLN A 208 41.07 -26.62 -39.56
N ARG A 209 40.58 -27.54 -38.72
CA ARG A 209 40.82 -28.99 -38.88
C ARG A 209 40.37 -29.48 -40.25
N ASP A 210 39.16 -29.11 -40.67
CA ASP A 210 38.58 -29.57 -41.94
C ASP A 210 39.31 -28.98 -43.15
N SER A 211 39.76 -27.73 -43.06
CA SER A 211 40.64 -27.10 -44.05
C SER A 211 41.96 -27.86 -44.22
N ILE A 212 42.63 -28.18 -43.10
CA ILE A 212 43.85 -29.00 -43.10
C ILE A 212 43.56 -30.41 -43.66
N ARG A 213 42.45 -31.04 -43.26
CA ARG A 213 42.07 -32.36 -43.77
C ARG A 213 41.85 -32.34 -45.29
N SER A 214 41.24 -31.27 -45.80
CA SER A 214 41.03 -31.09 -47.24
C SER A 214 42.35 -30.93 -47.99
N SER A 215 43.39 -30.34 -47.40
CA SER A 215 44.70 -30.21 -48.06
C SER A 215 45.43 -31.55 -48.20
N PHE A 216 45.18 -32.51 -47.30
CA PHE A 216 45.66 -33.90 -47.43
C PHE A 216 44.80 -34.78 -48.34
N SER A 217 43.59 -34.34 -48.69
CA SER A 217 42.69 -35.03 -49.62
C SER A 217 43.10 -34.76 -51.07
N VAL A 218 44.22 -35.33 -51.50
CA VAL A 218 44.53 -35.45 -52.93
C VAL A 218 43.60 -36.50 -53.53
N VAL A 219 42.57 -36.04 -54.26
CA VAL A 219 41.91 -36.91 -55.24
C VAL A 219 42.96 -37.25 -56.30
N LYS A 220 43.45 -38.49 -56.27
CA LYS A 220 44.04 -39.11 -57.45
C LYS A 220 42.94 -39.20 -58.52
N THR A 221 43.01 -38.36 -59.55
CA THR A 221 42.41 -38.71 -60.83
C THR A 221 43.31 -39.75 -61.51
N PRO A 222 42.84 -40.98 -61.79
CA PRO A 222 43.54 -41.88 -62.68
C PRO A 222 43.20 -41.47 -64.12
N SER A 223 44.20 -40.99 -64.87
CA SER A 223 44.11 -40.90 -66.32
C SER A 223 44.85 -42.09 -66.93
N GLY A 224 44.09 -43.02 -67.52
CA GLY A 224 44.51 -43.90 -68.63
C GLY A 224 45.30 -45.18 -68.32
N ASN A 225 44.61 -46.31 -68.13
CA ASN A 225 44.53 -47.43 -69.10
C ASN A 225 44.31 -48.81 -68.44
N ASN A 226 43.15 -49.40 -68.79
CA ASN A 226 42.82 -50.82 -68.98
C ASN A 226 43.12 -51.83 -67.87
N LEU A 227 42.06 -52.48 -67.34
CA LEU A 227 41.71 -53.88 -67.62
C LEU A 227 40.45 -54.34 -66.84
N SER A 228 39.42 -54.68 -67.63
CA SER A 228 38.39 -55.73 -67.49
C SER A 228 37.56 -55.98 -66.21
N ASN A 229 36.27 -56.28 -66.49
CA ASN A 229 35.32 -57.18 -65.82
C ASN A 229 34.52 -56.58 -64.64
N GLY A 230 33.18 -56.54 -64.60
CA GLY A 230 32.11 -57.01 -65.49
C GLY A 230 30.76 -56.91 -64.74
N SER A 231 29.68 -56.56 -65.47
CA SER A 231 28.23 -56.74 -65.18
C SER A 231 27.64 -56.13 -63.89
N SER A 232 26.39 -55.68 -63.76
CA SER A 232 25.17 -55.40 -64.56
C SER A 232 24.19 -54.86 -63.48
N SER A 233 23.39 -53.79 -63.63
CA SER A 233 22.13 -53.63 -64.36
C SER A 233 21.52 -52.29 -63.87
N LYS A 234 21.29 -51.28 -64.71
CA LYS A 234 20.10 -50.98 -65.54
C LYS A 234 18.80 -50.67 -64.77
N ALA A 235 18.40 -49.39 -64.75
CA ALA A 235 17.06 -48.82 -65.05
C ALA A 235 17.09 -47.30 -64.74
N GLN A 236 17.21 -46.38 -65.72
CA GLN A 236 16.18 -45.78 -66.61
C GLN A 236 15.02 -45.06 -65.91
N GLY A 237 14.82 -43.77 -66.26
CA GLY A 237 13.58 -43.02 -66.04
C GLY A 237 13.76 -41.50 -66.08
N GLU A 238 13.46 -40.89 -67.23
CA GLU A 238 13.58 -39.47 -67.59
C GLU A 238 12.43 -38.57 -67.09
N GLU A 239 12.74 -37.26 -67.05
CA GLU A 239 11.93 -36.03 -67.28
C GLU A 239 10.47 -35.88 -66.78
N SER A 240 10.18 -34.74 -66.11
CA SER A 240 9.44 -33.61 -66.74
C SER A 240 9.06 -32.47 -65.76
N LYS A 241 8.87 -31.28 -66.36
CA LYS A 241 8.55 -29.95 -65.84
C LYS A 241 7.22 -29.83 -65.05
N GLY A 242 7.12 -28.78 -64.23
CA GLY A 242 5.86 -28.15 -63.84
C GLY A 242 6.06 -26.90 -62.98
N GLU A 243 5.70 -25.73 -63.49
CA GLU A 243 5.57 -24.47 -62.75
C GLU A 243 4.35 -24.49 -61.83
N GLY A 244 4.39 -23.75 -60.72
CA GLY A 244 3.24 -23.54 -59.83
C GLY A 244 3.57 -22.58 -58.69
N ASP A 245 2.89 -21.45 -58.69
CA ASP A 245 2.97 -20.30 -57.78
C ASP A 245 2.33 -20.59 -56.40
N SER A 246 2.51 -19.65 -55.46
CA SER A 246 1.73 -19.38 -54.22
C SER A 246 2.30 -19.79 -52.84
N VAL A 247 2.78 -18.78 -52.09
CA VAL A 247 2.11 -18.12 -50.94
C VAL A 247 1.59 -18.99 -49.76
N VAL A 248 2.33 -18.87 -48.63
CA VAL A 248 1.85 -18.60 -47.25
C VAL A 248 1.42 -19.75 -46.29
N GLU A 249 1.84 -19.52 -45.03
CA GLU A 249 1.32 -19.97 -43.71
C GLU A 249 1.91 -21.23 -43.05
N GLU A 250 2.00 -21.10 -41.73
CA GLU A 250 2.69 -21.96 -40.76
C GLU A 250 1.85 -23.17 -40.33
N GLY A 251 2.53 -24.20 -39.79
CA GLY A 251 1.89 -25.27 -39.01
C GLY A 251 2.56 -26.65 -39.16
N GLU A 252 3.06 -27.18 -38.03
CA GLU A 252 3.42 -28.59 -37.73
C GLU A 252 2.57 -29.68 -38.44
N PRO A 253 3.04 -30.95 -38.66
CA PRO A 253 3.59 -31.82 -37.60
C PRO A 253 4.61 -32.93 -37.99
N GLU A 254 5.16 -33.58 -36.95
CA GLU A 254 5.60 -34.98 -36.80
C GLU A 254 6.45 -35.73 -37.87
N SER A 255 7.71 -35.95 -37.47
CA SER A 255 8.35 -37.26 -37.21
C SER A 255 8.85 -38.20 -38.35
N LYS A 256 10.13 -38.59 -38.13
CA LYS A 256 10.86 -39.81 -38.55
C LYS A 256 11.59 -39.80 -39.90
N ASN A 257 12.92 -39.62 -39.85
CA ASN A 257 13.79 -40.80 -39.92
C ASN A 257 15.13 -40.60 -39.21
N ARG A 258 15.60 -41.68 -38.57
CA ARG A 258 16.68 -41.77 -37.60
C ARG A 258 18.04 -41.94 -38.28
N SER A 259 19.04 -41.19 -37.83
CA SER A 259 20.46 -41.59 -37.94
C SER A 259 21.18 -41.40 -36.60
N LYS A 260 21.11 -42.47 -35.81
CA LYS A 260 22.02 -42.97 -34.77
C LYS A 260 23.22 -42.06 -34.43
N ASN A 261 23.20 -41.45 -33.25
CA ASN A 261 24.42 -41.20 -32.47
C ASN A 261 24.17 -41.66 -31.02
N LYS A 262 25.04 -42.54 -30.56
CA LYS A 262 24.93 -43.28 -29.28
C LYS A 262 25.29 -42.39 -28.10
N TRP A 263 24.54 -42.63 -27.03
CA TRP A 263 24.42 -41.97 -25.73
C TRP A 263 25.68 -42.05 -24.84
N PHE A 264 25.90 -41.06 -23.98
CA PHE A 264 26.55 -41.26 -22.66
C PHE A 264 25.53 -40.90 -21.57
N ASN A 265 25.23 -41.86 -20.69
CA ASN A 265 24.16 -41.80 -19.68
C ASN A 265 24.52 -40.83 -18.55
N PHE A 266 23.56 -39.97 -18.17
CA PHE A 266 23.50 -39.39 -16.83
C PHE A 266 22.71 -40.34 -15.94
N ASN A 267 23.35 -40.89 -14.89
CA ASN A 267 22.59 -41.47 -13.78
C ASN A 267 22.13 -40.33 -12.88
N LEU A 268 20.82 -40.10 -12.85
CA LEU A 268 20.15 -39.32 -11.83
C LEU A 268 19.40 -40.33 -10.94
N ASP A 269 20.07 -40.81 -9.90
CA ASP A 269 19.43 -41.60 -8.84
C ASP A 269 19.92 -41.11 -7.48
N GLY A 270 18.96 -40.79 -6.61
CA GLY A 270 19.20 -40.66 -5.18
C GLY A 270 18.65 -39.40 -4.53
N TYR A 271 17.33 -39.37 -4.31
CA TYR A 271 16.75 -38.59 -3.22
C TYR A 271 17.20 -39.17 -1.87
N GLU A 272 17.50 -38.24 -0.95
CA GLU A 272 17.21 -38.28 0.49
C GLU A 272 18.08 -39.01 1.53
N ASN A 273 18.17 -38.28 2.65
CA ASN A 273 18.51 -38.64 4.03
C ASN A 273 19.98 -38.76 4.42
N LYS A 274 20.45 -37.72 5.14
CA LYS A 274 21.04 -37.87 6.48
C LYS A 274 20.98 -36.55 7.26
N LYS A 275 20.08 -36.53 8.26
CA LYS A 275 20.31 -35.82 9.52
C LYS A 275 21.65 -36.29 10.10
N LEU A 276 22.42 -35.37 10.67
CA LEU A 276 23.40 -35.69 11.69
C LEU A 276 23.23 -34.68 12.82
N ASP A 277 23.14 -35.24 14.03
CA ASP A 277 23.27 -34.59 15.32
C ASP A 277 24.55 -33.75 15.43
#